data_AF-M5F891-F1
#
_entry.id   AF-M5F891-F1
#
_cell.length_a   1.000
_cell.length_b   1.000
_cell.length_c   1.000
_cell.angle_alpha   90.00
_cell.angle_beta   90.00
_cell.angle_gamma   90.00
#
_symmetry.space_group_name_H-M   'P 1'
#
loop_
_entity.id
_entity.type
_entity.pdbx_description
1 polymer ?
#
loop_
_entity_poly.entity_id
_entity_poly.type
_entity_poly.pdbx_seq_one_letter_code
_entity_poly.pdbx_strand_id
1 'polypeptide(L)'
;MPADAKAGTALLGTDAGAAMDMMNSFGKIAAPTLPTTDFNYETECRTALAPLVDGLLDAVESAGWNRRKAAYTLMFLSAQRFGAGKEERK
;
A
#
# COMPACT_ATOMS: atom_id res chain seq x y z
N MET A 1 -5.12 -56.46 -6.00
CA MET A 1 -4.68 -55.35 -5.13
C MET A 1 -4.55 -54.09 -5.98
N PRO A 2 -5.55 -53.19 -6.04
CA PRO A 2 -5.32 -51.84 -6.53
C PRO A 2 -5.18 -50.89 -5.32
N ALA A 3 -4.05 -50.18 -5.25
CA ALA A 3 -3.84 -49.10 -4.28
C ALA A 3 -4.08 -47.75 -4.96
N ASP A 4 -4.74 -46.89 -4.21
CA ASP A 4 -5.48 -45.72 -4.63
C ASP A 4 -4.66 -44.59 -5.27
N ALA A 5 -5.35 -43.90 -6.19
CA ALA A 5 -4.92 -42.66 -6.82
C ALA A 5 -4.90 -41.50 -5.82
N LYS A 6 -3.74 -40.85 -5.65
CA LYS A 6 -3.61 -39.60 -4.89
C LYS A 6 -3.96 -38.41 -5.77
N ALA A 7 -5.23 -38.01 -5.75
CA ALA A 7 -5.66 -36.70 -6.21
C ALA A 7 -5.33 -35.65 -5.13
N GLY A 8 -4.26 -34.88 -5.33
CA GLY A 8 -3.94 -33.71 -4.53
C GLY A 8 -4.22 -32.45 -5.31
N THR A 9 -5.51 -32.12 -5.47
CA THR A 9 -5.96 -30.92 -6.18
C THR A 9 -6.01 -29.73 -5.23
N ALA A 10 -5.38 -28.64 -5.66
CA ALA A 10 -5.63 -27.24 -5.33
C ALA A 10 -5.51 -26.77 -3.86
N LEU A 11 -4.37 -26.17 -3.56
CA LEU A 11 -4.32 -25.00 -2.69
C LEU A 11 -4.12 -23.78 -3.61
N LEU A 12 -5.24 -23.33 -4.22
CA LEU A 12 -5.31 -21.98 -4.79
C LEU A 12 -5.34 -21.04 -3.59
N GLY A 13 -4.16 -20.66 -3.14
CA GLY A 13 -3.97 -19.72 -2.05
C GLY A 13 -4.59 -18.39 -2.42
N THR A 14 -5.52 -17.98 -1.58
CA THR A 14 -6.17 -16.68 -1.45
C THR A 14 -5.18 -15.51 -1.57
N ASP A 15 -4.81 -15.09 -2.78
CA ASP A 15 -4.08 -13.84 -3.00
C ASP A 15 -5.05 -12.68 -3.31
N ALA A 16 -6.22 -12.99 -3.89
CA ALA A 16 -7.23 -12.00 -4.25
C ALA A 16 -7.89 -11.31 -3.03
N GLY A 17 -7.99 -12.00 -1.88
CA GLY A 17 -8.62 -11.46 -0.67
C GLY A 17 -7.83 -10.30 -0.04
N ALA A 18 -6.50 -10.36 -0.07
CA ALA A 18 -5.63 -9.31 0.46
C ALA A 18 -5.61 -8.07 -0.45
N ALA A 19 -5.61 -8.26 -1.78
CA ALA A 19 -5.62 -7.16 -2.73
C ALA A 19 -6.91 -6.33 -2.69
N MET A 20 -8.07 -6.96 -2.50
CA MET A 20 -9.37 -6.27 -2.47
C MET A 20 -9.61 -5.48 -1.16
N ASP A 21 -9.06 -5.94 -0.04
CA ASP A 21 -9.08 -5.24 1.25
C ASP A 21 -8.19 -3.97 1.25
N MET A 22 -7.03 -4.05 0.59
CA MET A 22 -6.14 -2.88 0.45
C MET A 22 -6.76 -1.77 -0.40
N MET A 23 -7.43 -2.13 -1.51
CA MET A 23 -8.13 -1.17 -2.36
C MET A 23 -9.28 -0.46 -1.60
N ASN A 24 -9.91 -1.15 -0.65
CA ASN A 24 -10.99 -0.61 0.19
C ASN A 24 -10.45 0.24 1.36
N SER A 25 -9.20 0.01 1.79
CA SER A 25 -8.54 0.76 2.86
C SER A 25 -8.28 2.24 2.48
N PHE A 26 -7.98 2.51 1.20
CA PHE A 26 -7.87 3.89 0.70
C PHE A 26 -9.21 4.65 0.70
N GLY A 27 -10.34 3.95 0.78
CA GLY A 27 -11.68 4.55 0.86
C GLY A 27 -12.00 5.24 2.20
N LYS A 28 -11.09 5.22 3.17
CA LYS A 28 -11.28 5.76 4.54
C LYS A 28 -10.28 6.84 4.95
N ILE A 29 -9.58 7.50 4.03
CA ILE A 29 -8.78 8.68 4.40
C ILE A 29 -9.77 9.77 4.83
N ALA A 30 -9.76 10.12 6.12
CA ALA A 30 -10.58 11.19 6.64
C ALA A 30 -10.23 12.53 5.97
N ALA A 31 -11.25 13.34 5.68
CA ALA A 31 -11.02 14.69 5.21
C ALA A 31 -10.25 15.49 6.27
N PRO A 32 -9.34 16.39 5.87
CA PRO A 32 -8.66 17.26 6.83
C PRO A 32 -9.66 18.07 7.64
N THR A 33 -9.46 18.11 8.95
CA THR A 33 -10.20 18.95 9.88
C THR A 33 -9.56 20.32 10.03
N LEU A 34 -8.25 20.43 9.79
CA LEU A 34 -7.49 21.67 9.84
C LEU A 34 -7.37 22.33 8.46
N PRO A 35 -7.31 23.67 8.40
CA PRO A 35 -7.00 24.37 7.16
C PRO A 35 -5.54 24.14 6.75
N THR A 36 -5.26 24.21 5.45
CA THR A 36 -3.92 24.01 4.88
C THR A 36 -2.88 25.04 5.34
N THR A 37 -3.32 26.17 5.90
CA THR A 37 -2.46 27.20 6.49
C THR A 37 -2.07 26.90 7.94
N ASP A 38 -2.72 25.90 8.57
CA ASP A 38 -2.41 25.52 9.94
C ASP A 38 -1.07 24.78 9.99
N PHE A 39 -0.25 25.13 10.97
CA PHE A 39 1.03 24.46 11.20
C PHE A 39 0.86 22.96 11.50
N ASN A 40 -0.28 22.55 12.07
CA ASN A 40 -0.57 21.16 12.41
C ASN A 40 -1.19 20.34 11.27
N TYR A 41 -1.51 20.97 10.13
CA TYR A 41 -2.08 20.28 8.97
C TYR A 41 -1.20 19.11 8.49
N GLU A 42 0.13 19.31 8.49
CA GLU A 42 1.07 18.25 8.10
C GLU A 42 1.05 17.08 9.09
N THR A 43 0.90 17.37 10.39
CA THR A 43 0.80 16.34 11.45
C THR A 43 -0.51 15.56 11.32
N GLU A 44 -1.62 16.24 11.04
CA GLU A 44 -2.91 15.60 10.78
C GLU A 44 -2.82 14.67 9.55
N CYS A 45 -2.27 15.17 8.45
CA CYS A 45 -2.07 14.40 7.23
C CYS A 45 -1.20 13.16 7.48
N ARG A 46 -0.08 13.31 8.21
CA ARG A 46 0.77 12.18 8.61
C ARG A 46 0.00 11.13 9.42
N THR A 47 -0.81 11.56 10.37
CA THR A 47 -1.59 10.67 11.25
C THR A 47 -2.63 9.90 10.45
N ALA A 48 -3.32 10.56 9.50
CA ALA A 48 -4.29 9.92 8.63
C ALA A 48 -3.65 8.89 7.67
N LEU A 49 -2.44 9.17 7.17
CA LEU A 49 -1.74 8.31 6.21
C LEU A 49 -0.95 7.15 6.84
N ALA A 50 -0.48 7.31 8.08
CA ALA A 50 0.35 6.30 8.76
C ALA A 50 -0.21 4.86 8.69
N PRO A 51 -1.46 4.58 9.10
CA PRO A 51 -1.97 3.20 9.08
C PRO A 51 -2.07 2.61 7.66
N LEU A 52 -2.29 3.44 6.64
CA LEU A 52 -2.35 2.99 5.25
C LEU A 52 -0.96 2.64 4.70
N VAL A 53 0.04 3.45 5.04
CA VAL A 53 1.43 3.18 4.67
C VAL A 53 1.93 1.91 5.36
N ASP A 54 1.61 1.73 6.65
CA ASP A 54 1.98 0.52 7.38
C ASP A 54 1.32 -0.72 6.78
N GLY A 55 0.01 -0.68 6.52
CA GLY A 55 -0.70 -1.79 5.87
C GLY A 55 -0.12 -2.13 4.50
N LEU A 56 0.20 -1.12 3.68
CA LEU A 56 0.86 -1.32 2.38
C LEU A 56 2.20 -2.05 2.54
N LEU A 57 3.04 -1.60 3.47
CA LEU A 57 4.34 -2.21 3.72
C LEU A 57 4.20 -3.64 4.27
N ASP A 58 3.21 -3.90 5.11
CA ASP A 58 2.90 -5.24 5.64
C ASP A 58 2.55 -6.23 4.52
N ALA A 59 1.73 -5.85 3.53
CA ALA A 59 1.41 -6.77 2.43
C ALA A 59 2.57 -6.96 1.45
N VAL A 60 3.34 -5.90 1.20
CA VAL A 60 4.56 -6.03 0.39
C VAL A 60 5.55 -6.99 1.05
N GLU A 61 5.71 -6.90 2.38
CA GLU A 61 6.51 -7.85 3.15
C GLU A 61 5.92 -9.27 3.14
N SER A 62 4.61 -9.41 3.28
CA SER A 62 3.91 -10.70 3.20
C SER A 62 4.04 -11.38 1.84
N ALA A 63 4.18 -10.59 0.76
CA ALA A 63 4.50 -11.08 -0.58
C ALA A 63 5.99 -11.47 -0.75
N GLY A 64 6.80 -11.38 0.30
CA GLY A 64 8.21 -11.79 0.33
C GLY A 64 9.22 -10.68 0.02
N TRP A 65 8.77 -9.43 -0.14
CA TRP A 65 9.69 -8.31 -0.41
C TRP A 65 10.32 -7.78 0.87
N ASN A 66 11.50 -7.17 0.76
CA ASN A 66 12.12 -6.49 1.89
C ASN A 66 11.38 -5.19 2.22
N ARG A 67 10.76 -5.12 3.40
CA ARG A 67 9.99 -3.95 3.89
C ARG A 67 10.75 -2.63 3.79
N ARG A 68 12.04 -2.61 4.17
CA ARG A 68 12.88 -1.40 4.11
C ARG A 68 13.08 -0.92 2.67
N LYS A 69 13.38 -1.84 1.74
CA LYS A 69 13.47 -1.50 0.31
C LYS A 69 12.13 -1.02 -0.24
N ALA A 70 11.03 -1.64 0.15
CA ALA A 70 9.68 -1.22 -0.24
C ALA A 70 9.37 0.21 0.21
N ALA A 71 9.72 0.58 1.45
CA ALA A 71 9.56 1.95 1.95
C ALA A 71 10.36 2.97 1.13
N TYR A 72 11.62 2.68 0.79
CA TYR A 72 12.41 3.56 -0.08
C TYR A 72 11.81 3.68 -1.48
N THR A 73 11.34 2.57 -2.05
CA THR A 73 10.64 2.59 -3.34
C THR A 73 9.38 3.44 -3.28
N LEU A 74 8.59 3.36 -2.21
CA LEU A 74 7.40 4.19 -2.01
C LEU A 74 7.76 5.68 -1.98
N MET A 75 8.78 6.07 -1.22
CA MET A 75 9.28 7.46 -1.19
C MET A 75 9.72 7.94 -2.58
N PHE A 76 10.47 7.11 -3.31
CA PHE A 76 10.94 7.41 -4.65
C PHE A 76 9.78 7.58 -5.64
N LEU A 77 8.77 6.70 -5.60
CA LEU A 77 7.58 6.81 -6.43
C LEU A 77 6.82 8.11 -6.13
N SER A 78 6.62 8.46 -4.86
CA SER A 78 5.97 9.71 -4.45
C SER A 78 6.72 10.94 -4.98
N ALA A 79 8.05 10.96 -4.83
CA ALA A 79 8.88 12.06 -5.32
C ALA A 79 8.83 12.19 -6.86
N GLN A 80 8.86 11.06 -7.59
CA GLN A 80 8.72 11.07 -9.05
C GLN A 80 7.38 11.66 -9.49
N ARG A 81 6.27 11.36 -8.81
CA ARG A 81 4.95 11.93 -9.15
C ARG A 81 4.90 13.44 -8.90
N PHE A 82 5.63 13.95 -7.90
CA PHE A 82 5.76 15.38 -7.68
C PHE A 82 6.69 16.07 -8.70
N GLY A 83 7.75 15.39 -9.14
CA GLY A 83 8.73 15.90 -10.10
C GLY A 83 8.27 15.85 -11.56
N ALA A 84 7.50 14.83 -11.95
CA ALA A 84 7.00 14.64 -13.32
C ALA A 84 6.03 15.75 -13.80
N GLY A 85 5.54 16.60 -12.89
CA GLY A 85 4.75 17.78 -13.23
C GLY A 85 5.55 19.07 -13.44
N LYS A 86 6.89 19.02 -13.43
CA LYS A 86 7.77 20.20 -13.55
C LYS A 86 8.65 20.22 -14.82
N GLU A 87 8.20 19.60 -15.91
CA GLU A 87 8.82 19.77 -17.24
C GLU A 87 7.88 20.43 -18.25
N GLU A 88 7.14 21.47 -17.84
CA GLU A 88 6.50 22.40 -18.79
C GLU A 88 6.55 23.83 -18.25
N ARG A 89 7.73 24.45 -18.30
CA ARG A 89 7.85 25.90 -18.50
C ARG A 89 9.12 26.16 -19.29
N LYS A 90 8.97 26.15 -20.61
CA LYS A 90 9.89 26.80 -21.54
C LYS A 90 9.41 28.22 -21.80
#